data_AF-A0A497NYN1-F1
#
_entry.id   AF-A0A497NYN1-F1
#
_cell.length_a   1.000
_cell.length_b   1.000
_cell.length_c   1.000
_cell.angle_alpha   90.00
_cell.angle_beta   90.00
_cell.angle_gamma   90.00
#
_symmetry.space_group_name_H-M   'P 1'
#
loop_
_entity.id
_entity.type
_entity.pdbx_description
1 polymer ?
#
loop_
_entity_poly.entity_id
_entity_poly.type
_entity_poly.pdbx_seq_one_letter_code
_entity_poly.pdbx_strand_id
1 'polypeptide(L)'
;MSFNRIRISKRATVRLSMLKGRTGLTPNILCRIGFCLSLSDPSVPNPADYDEEGQEFNRYTLTGKWDKFFIALLKERLLKDGLDIQKDLLPQFKAHLNRGAITLFDKVKDLGDLYELLPRRTVKTA
;
A
#
# COMPACT_ATOMS: atom_id res chain seq x y z
N MET A 1 3.98 -12.70 -15.07
CA MET A 1 3.19 -11.58 -15.65
C MET A 1 3.75 -10.25 -15.16
N SER A 2 3.96 -9.26 -16.04
CA SER A 2 4.34 -7.89 -15.66
C SER A 2 3.14 -6.98 -15.88
N PHE A 3 2.66 -6.34 -14.82
CA PHE A 3 1.66 -5.28 -14.90
C PHE A 3 2.37 -3.94 -14.72
N ASN A 4 2.20 -3.02 -15.67
CA ASN A 4 2.92 -1.76 -15.68
C ASN A 4 2.05 -0.58 -15.24
N ARG A 5 0.73 -0.70 -15.37
CA ARG A 5 -0.25 0.31 -14.98
C ARG A 5 -1.11 -0.22 -13.85
N ILE A 6 -1.27 0.57 -12.81
CA ILE A 6 -2.00 0.20 -11.60
C ILE A 6 -2.95 1.35 -11.31
N ARG A 7 -4.25 1.08 -11.46
CA ARG A 7 -5.29 2.05 -11.11
C ARG A 7 -5.85 1.73 -9.73
N ILE A 8 -6.00 2.75 -8.91
CA ILE A 8 -6.61 2.66 -7.58
C ILE A 8 -8.02 3.27 -7.62
N SER A 9 -8.74 3.14 -6.50
CA SER A 9 -10.08 3.70 -6.36
C SER A 9 -10.07 5.22 -6.32
N LYS A 10 -11.21 5.81 -6.69
CA LYS A 10 -11.46 7.25 -6.51
C LYS A 10 -11.33 7.64 -5.04
N ARG A 11 -11.83 6.80 -4.12
CA ARG A 11 -11.71 7.01 -2.67
C ARG A 11 -10.24 7.11 -2.24
N ALA A 12 -9.41 6.14 -2.59
CA ALA A 12 -7.99 6.14 -2.24
C ALA A 12 -7.26 7.35 -2.85
N THR A 13 -7.61 7.72 -4.09
CA THR A 13 -7.04 8.90 -4.77
C THR A 13 -7.29 10.19 -3.99
N VAL A 14 -8.52 10.41 -3.52
CA VAL A 14 -8.85 11.57 -2.69
C VAL A 14 -8.05 11.56 -1.38
N ARG A 15 -7.93 10.40 -0.72
CA ARG A 15 -7.17 10.27 0.52
C ARG A 15 -5.68 10.58 0.34
N LEU A 16 -5.07 10.10 -0.74
CA LEU A 16 -3.68 10.41 -1.07
C LEU A 16 -3.45 11.89 -1.36
N SER A 17 -4.39 12.55 -2.05
CA SER A 17 -4.32 13.99 -2.31
C SER A 17 -4.36 14.79 -1.01
N MET A 18 -5.24 14.43 -0.09
CA MET A 18 -5.31 15.06 1.23
C MET A 18 -4.05 14.80 2.07
N LEU A 19 -3.54 13.56 2.07
CA LEU A 19 -2.28 13.22 2.75
C LEU A 19 -1.09 13.99 2.19
N LYS A 20 -1.03 14.19 0.87
CA LYS A 20 -0.01 15.04 0.24
C LYS A 20 -0.07 16.46 0.79
N GLY A 21 -1.26 17.04 0.94
CA GLY A 21 -1.44 18.36 1.53
C GLY A 21 -0.98 18.44 2.99
N ARG A 22 -1.24 17.39 3.78
CA ARG A 22 -0.86 17.31 5.21
C ARG A 22 0.62 17.09 5.46
N THR A 23 1.27 16.30 4.61
CA THR A 23 2.62 15.76 4.87
C THR A 23 3.68 16.30 3.92
N GLY A 24 3.28 16.91 2.80
CA GLY A 24 4.17 17.26 1.69
C GLY A 24 4.68 16.07 0.87
N LEU A 25 4.36 14.84 1.24
CA LEU A 25 4.83 13.63 0.56
C LEU A 25 4.06 13.36 -0.73
N THR A 26 4.76 12.87 -1.75
CA THR A 26 4.12 12.51 -3.02
C THR A 26 3.21 11.29 -2.87
N PRO A 27 2.16 11.15 -3.71
CA PRO A 27 1.30 9.96 -3.70
C PRO A 27 2.06 8.64 -3.84
N ASN A 28 3.17 8.60 -4.61
CA ASN A 28 3.99 7.40 -4.74
C ASN A 28 4.62 6.98 -3.40
N ILE A 29 5.14 7.93 -2.63
CA ILE A 29 5.74 7.66 -1.32
C ILE A 29 4.65 7.22 -0.34
N LEU A 30 3.53 7.94 -0.31
CA LEU A 30 2.39 7.63 0.56
C LEU A 30 1.81 6.24 0.25
N CYS A 31 1.69 5.87 -1.01
CA CYS A 31 1.27 4.52 -1.41
C CYS A 31 2.24 3.44 -0.93
N ARG A 32 3.56 3.66 -0.98
CA ARG A 32 4.54 2.69 -0.45
C ARG A 32 4.36 2.48 1.05
N ILE A 33 4.19 3.57 1.81
CA ILE A 33 3.96 3.51 3.26
C ILE A 33 2.64 2.82 3.55
N GLY A 34 1.56 3.25 2.90
CA GLY A 34 0.23 2.65 3.04
C GLY A 34 0.21 1.17 2.66
N PHE A 35 0.94 0.79 1.60
CA PHE A 35 1.07 -0.61 1.20
C PHE A 35 1.73 -1.46 2.29
N CYS A 36 2.85 -1.01 2.87
CA CYS A 36 3.47 -1.70 4.00
C CYS A 36 2.55 -1.79 5.22
N LEU A 37 1.84 -0.70 5.54
CA LEU A 37 0.85 -0.68 6.62
C LEU A 37 -0.27 -1.69 6.36
N SER A 38 -0.75 -1.76 5.12
CA SER A 38 -1.75 -2.73 4.69
C SER A 38 -1.23 -4.17 4.81
N LEU A 39 0.02 -4.46 4.43
CA LEU A 39 0.60 -5.79 4.59
C LEU A 39 0.73 -6.22 6.07
N SER A 40 0.86 -5.28 7.00
CA SER A 40 0.94 -5.56 8.43
C SER A 40 -0.41 -5.92 9.07
N ASP A 41 -1.53 -5.58 8.42
CA ASP A 41 -2.86 -5.92 8.88
C ASP A 41 -3.15 -7.41 8.62
N PRO A 42 -3.50 -8.21 9.63
CA PRO A 42 -3.71 -9.66 9.47
C PRO A 42 -4.90 -10.00 8.57
N SER A 43 -5.87 -9.10 8.40
CA SER A 43 -7.00 -9.34 7.50
C SER A 43 -6.58 -9.29 6.04
N VAL A 44 -7.21 -10.10 5.20
CA VAL A 44 -7.03 -10.10 3.74
C VAL A 44 -7.95 -9.05 3.14
N PRO A 45 -7.45 -8.06 2.38
CA PRO A 45 -8.32 -7.08 1.74
C PRO A 45 -9.09 -7.76 0.59
N ASN A 46 -10.37 -7.43 0.44
CA ASN A 46 -11.18 -7.90 -0.67
C ASN A 46 -11.01 -6.96 -1.87
N PRO A 47 -10.48 -7.41 -3.03
CA PRO A 47 -10.32 -6.55 -4.20
C PRO A 47 -11.64 -5.96 -4.72
N ALA A 48 -12.77 -6.63 -4.51
CA ALA A 48 -14.09 -6.16 -4.96
C ALA A 48 -14.59 -4.91 -4.20
N ASP A 49 -13.98 -4.57 -3.06
CA ASP A 49 -14.37 -3.39 -2.27
C ASP A 49 -13.86 -2.07 -2.88
N TYR A 50 -13.06 -2.14 -3.95
CA TYR A 50 -12.37 -0.99 -4.52
C TYR A 50 -12.65 -0.85 -6.01
N ASP A 51 -13.20 0.30 -6.40
CA ASP A 51 -13.33 0.69 -7.80
C ASP A 51 -11.96 0.94 -8.47
N GLU A 52 -11.97 1.06 -9.79
CA GLU A 52 -10.80 1.46 -10.59
C GLU A 52 -11.05 2.82 -11.29
N GLU A 53 -11.69 3.76 -10.61
CA GLU A 53 -12.03 5.09 -11.18
C GLU A 53 -11.06 6.20 -10.73
N GLY A 54 -10.02 5.85 -9.98
CA GLY A 54 -9.06 6.78 -9.43
C GLY A 54 -7.82 7.00 -10.29
N GLN A 55 -6.78 7.49 -9.63
CA GLN A 55 -5.47 7.76 -10.21
C GLN A 55 -4.83 6.46 -10.73
N GLU A 56 -4.23 6.55 -11.91
CA GLU A 56 -3.37 5.52 -12.47
C GLU A 56 -1.90 5.80 -12.14
N PHE A 57 -1.20 4.78 -11.66
CA PHE A 57 0.22 4.79 -11.41
C PHE A 57 0.94 3.93 -12.46
N ASN A 58 2.10 4.41 -12.89
CA ASN A 58 3.10 3.53 -13.50
C ASN A 58 3.83 2.78 -12.38
N ARG A 59 3.83 1.45 -12.41
CA ARG A 59 4.49 0.59 -11.42
C ARG A 59 5.95 0.97 -11.23
N TYR A 60 6.69 1.20 -12.31
CA TYR A 60 8.10 1.56 -12.28
C TYR A 60 8.34 2.82 -11.43
N THR A 61 7.48 3.83 -11.56
CA THR A 61 7.54 5.04 -10.75
C THR A 61 7.05 4.79 -9.32
N LEU A 62 5.96 4.01 -9.18
CA LEU A 62 5.33 3.71 -7.89
C LEU A 62 6.28 2.96 -6.97
N THR A 63 6.94 1.90 -7.42
CA THR A 63 7.82 1.06 -6.59
C THR A 63 9.30 1.43 -6.72
N GLY A 64 9.69 2.05 -7.84
CA GLY A 64 11.05 2.52 -8.10
C GLY A 64 12.07 1.37 -8.07
N LYS A 65 13.27 1.66 -7.55
CA LYS A 65 14.35 0.66 -7.37
C LYS A 65 13.98 -0.52 -6.46
N TRP A 66 12.90 -0.38 -5.68
CA TRP A 66 12.43 -1.37 -4.72
C TRP A 66 11.33 -2.28 -5.28
N ASP A 67 11.08 -2.27 -6.59
CA ASP A 67 10.03 -3.06 -7.22
C ASP A 67 10.06 -4.55 -6.82
N LYS A 68 11.22 -5.19 -6.98
CA LYS A 68 11.38 -6.60 -6.62
C LYS A 68 11.07 -6.87 -5.15
N PHE A 69 11.41 -5.94 -4.26
CA PHE A 69 11.15 -6.05 -2.83
C PHE A 69 9.65 -6.00 -2.52
N PHE A 70 8.92 -4.99 -3.02
CA PHE A 70 7.48 -4.89 -2.78
C PHE A 70 6.69 -6.08 -3.33
N ILE A 71 7.11 -6.60 -4.48
CA ILE A 71 6.45 -7.76 -5.10
C ILE A 71 6.80 -9.06 -4.37
N ALA A 72 8.02 -9.20 -3.86
CA ALA A 72 8.38 -10.33 -3.01
C ALA A 72 7.53 -10.34 -1.73
N LEU A 73 7.37 -9.20 -1.07
CA LEU A 73 6.50 -9.07 0.10
C LEU A 73 5.04 -9.43 -0.21
N LEU A 74 4.52 -8.96 -1.35
CA LEU A 74 3.16 -9.32 -1.75
C LEU A 74 3.03 -10.82 -2.00
N LYS A 75 3.98 -11.45 -2.70
CA LYS A 75 3.95 -12.89 -2.96
C LYS A 75 3.99 -13.69 -1.67
N GLU A 76 4.85 -13.31 -0.73
CA GLU A 76 4.90 -13.92 0.60
C GLU A 76 3.54 -13.77 1.30
N ARG A 77 2.92 -12.59 1.21
CA ARG A 77 1.60 -12.35 1.78
C ARG A 77 0.52 -13.24 1.16
N LEU A 78 0.48 -13.39 -0.17
CA LEU A 78 -0.46 -14.28 -0.85
C LEU A 78 -0.32 -15.73 -0.37
N LEU A 79 0.91 -16.22 -0.24
CA LEU A 79 1.15 -17.58 0.26
C LEU A 79 0.63 -17.76 1.69
N LYS A 80 0.85 -16.76 2.56
CA LYS A 80 0.33 -16.77 3.94
C LYS A 80 -1.20 -16.76 3.98
N ASP A 81 -1.83 -16.05 3.05
CA ASP A 81 -3.29 -15.93 2.96
C ASP A 81 -3.93 -17.10 2.19
N GLY A 82 -3.15 -18.07 1.68
CA GLY A 82 -3.66 -19.21 0.91
C GLY A 82 -4.15 -18.85 -0.51
N LEU A 83 -3.65 -17.74 -1.07
CA LEU A 83 -4.03 -17.20 -2.38
C LEU A 83 -3.07 -17.65 -3.49
N ASP A 84 -3.56 -17.66 -4.73
CA ASP A 84 -2.78 -18.06 -5.90
C ASP A 84 -1.91 -16.90 -6.40
N ILE A 85 -0.59 -17.09 -6.42
CA ILE A 85 0.35 -16.05 -6.84
C ILE A 85 0.11 -15.57 -8.28
N GLN A 86 -0.34 -16.42 -9.20
CA GLN A 86 -0.51 -16.00 -10.59
C GLN A 86 -1.81 -15.23 -10.80
N LYS A 87 -2.88 -15.65 -10.14
CA LYS A 87 -4.22 -15.06 -10.28
C LYS A 87 -4.40 -13.82 -9.41
N ASP A 88 -3.90 -13.86 -8.17
CA ASP A 88 -4.25 -12.86 -7.16
C ASP A 88 -3.24 -11.70 -7.06
N LEU A 89 -2.07 -11.79 -7.71
CA LEU A 89 -1.01 -10.79 -7.55
C LEU A 89 -1.43 -9.38 -7.91
N LEU A 90 -2.03 -9.15 -9.07
CA LEU A 90 -2.47 -7.81 -9.46
C LEU A 90 -3.70 -7.34 -8.65
N PRO A 91 -4.78 -8.14 -8.53
CA PRO A 91 -5.94 -7.75 -7.71
C PRO A 91 -5.54 -7.41 -6.27
N GLN A 92 -4.73 -8.23 -5.62
CA GLN A 92 -4.28 -7.98 -4.25
C GLN A 92 -3.31 -6.82 -4.16
N PHE A 93 -2.47 -6.58 -5.18
CA PHE A 93 -1.64 -5.37 -5.16
C PHE A 93 -2.50 -4.11 -5.15
N LYS A 94 -3.53 -4.05 -6.01
CA LYS A 94 -4.50 -2.93 -6.02
C LYS A 94 -5.25 -2.83 -4.70
N ALA A 95 -5.74 -3.96 -4.16
CA ALA A 95 -6.49 -3.99 -2.91
C ALA A 95 -5.65 -3.47 -1.73
N HIS A 96 -4.40 -3.92 -1.61
CA HIS A 96 -3.50 -3.46 -0.56
C HIS A 96 -3.12 -1.99 -0.70
N LEU A 97 -2.91 -1.48 -1.92
CA LEU A 97 -2.67 -0.05 -2.17
C LEU A 97 -3.87 0.81 -1.76
N ASN A 98 -5.07 0.37 -2.12
CA ASN A 98 -6.31 1.06 -1.76
C ASN A 98 -6.56 1.07 -0.25
N ARG A 99 -6.55 -0.11 0.39
CA ARG A 99 -6.67 -0.24 1.85
C ARG A 99 -5.62 0.62 2.54
N GLY A 100 -4.36 0.48 2.11
CA GLY A 100 -3.22 1.20 2.65
C GLY A 100 -3.37 2.71 2.62
N ALA A 101 -3.81 3.27 1.49
CA ALA A 101 -4.05 4.71 1.37
C ALA A 101 -5.16 5.20 2.32
N ILE A 102 -6.23 4.42 2.47
CA ILE A 102 -7.36 4.75 3.34
C ILE A 102 -6.92 4.68 4.82
N THR A 103 -6.33 3.56 5.23
CA THR A 103 -5.85 3.35 6.60
C THR A 103 -4.79 4.37 7.00
N LEU A 104 -3.87 4.71 6.08
CA LEU A 104 -2.85 5.72 6.33
C LEU A 104 -3.49 7.10 6.59
N PHE A 105 -4.49 7.48 5.80
CA PHE A 105 -5.20 8.75 5.99
C PHE A 105 -5.94 8.84 7.34
N ASP A 106 -6.48 7.71 7.80
CA ASP A 106 -7.18 7.66 9.08
C ASP A 106 -6.19 7.87 10.24
N LYS A 107 -4.98 7.30 10.14
CA LYS A 107 -3.93 7.36 11.16
C LYS A 107 -3.05 8.62 11.12
N VAL A 108 -2.93 9.30 9.97
CA VAL A 108 -1.96 10.39 9.77
C VAL A 108 -2.66 11.73 9.50
N LYS A 109 -2.43 12.70 10.38
CA LYS A 109 -2.91 14.09 10.30
C LYS A 109 -1.79 15.05 9.88
N ASP A 110 -0.55 14.77 10.24
CA ASP A 110 0.62 15.51 9.81
C ASP A 110 1.85 14.61 9.56
N LEU A 111 3.02 15.19 9.27
CA LEU A 111 4.24 14.43 9.00
C LEU A 111 4.78 13.71 10.26
N GLY A 112 4.55 14.26 11.46
CA GLY A 112 5.03 13.72 12.72
C GLY A 112 4.35 12.39 13.08
N ASP A 113 3.07 12.24 12.77
CA ASP A 113 2.31 11.00 13.01
C ASP A 113 2.89 9.76 12.31
N LEU A 114 3.69 9.94 11.25
CA LEU A 114 4.38 8.82 10.61
C LEU A 114 5.37 8.11 11.54
N TYR A 115 5.91 8.82 12.53
CA TYR A 115 6.80 8.24 13.53
C TYR A 115 6.07 7.20 14.38
N GLU A 116 4.80 7.45 14.73
CA GLU A 116 3.98 6.53 15.53
C GLU A 116 3.62 5.23 14.79
N LEU A 117 3.77 5.21 13.46
CA LEU A 117 3.58 4.00 12.65
C LEU A 117 4.80 3.08 12.66
N LEU A 118 5.95 3.55 13.13
CA LEU A 118 7.15 2.73 13.18
C LEU A 118 7.02 1.69 14.31
N PRO A 119 7.45 0.44 14.06
CA PRO A 119 7.49 -0.55 15.12
C PRO A 119 8.41 -0.04 16.23
N ARG A 120 7.89 0.00 17.47
CA ARG A 120 8.69 0.35 18.64
C ARG A 120 9.82 -0.66 18.73
N ARG A 121 11.07 -0.17 18.80
CA ARG A 121 12.24 -1.05 18.99
C ARG A 121 12.04 -1.83 20.28
N THR A 122 11.67 -3.09 20.19
CA THR A 122 11.87 -4.04 21.27
C THR A 122 13.37 -4.29 21.31
N VAL A 123 14.07 -3.59 22.21
CA VAL A 123 15.39 -4.04 22.63
C VAL A 123 15.16 -5.41 23.25
N LYS A 124 15.42 -6.47 22.48
CA LYS A 124 15.61 -7.79 23.06
C LYS A 124 16.91 -7.70 23.84
N THR A 125 16.80 -7.45 25.14
CA THR A 125 17.89 -7.76 26.07
C THR A 125 18.14 -9.24 25.95
N ALA A 126 19.33 -9.58 25.43
CA ALA A 126 19.86 -10.93 25.44
C ALA A 126 20.11 -11.40 26.87
#